data_AF-A0AAU7C6Z5-F1
#
_entry.id   AF-A0AAU7C6Z5-F1
#
_cell.length_a   1.000
_cell.length_b   1.000
_cell.length_c   1.000
_cell.angle_alpha   90.00
_cell.angle_beta   90.00
_cell.angle_gamma   90.00
#
_symmetry.space_group_name_H-M   'P 1'
#
loop_
_entity.id
_entity.type
_entity.pdbx_description
1 polymer ?
#
loop_
_entity_poly.entity_id
_entity_poly.type
_entity_poly.pdbx_seq_one_letter_code
_entity_poly.pdbx_strand_id
1 'polypeptide(L)'
;MIQRLRVILPPASILLGILLFYLVFEGLILYYEWNVGGRIRLNVRPGVAIPLLAALAYGAYRVVAFHPFYRSHYRAWLERSPWTACKPLPLGPVALVWEDGVVLSLLALLSLVDPALDPFRLLAYFLVGYLVPLGMAFAPTGALVYAYIIAFGLGLVAQWMPADPRLALAVTILLAAIGQLGLRRSLKRFPWSLDWLTPIFSWVMSDKVAFEASMSGGCGWPFDKLGLKRLKPVPFELARRDAILIGPLVGWWLFAIGAGFSAPQNRIPFASLVACFGIGLLGLIRLLIYASGYLSPISLAGRLATFRWIIPGYDVIFVAPFCTLLLPLATYFTLALYGVTAEVSGPICLAQGLFITFNMGPSLKQWELTGQHRIVPTRTNELVKVG
;
A
#
# COMPACT_ATOMS: atom_id res chain seq x y z
N MET A 1 26.52 15.43 32.51
CA MET A 1 26.98 14.77 31.26
C MET A 1 25.91 14.99 30.20
N ILE A 2 26.00 16.12 29.48
CA ILE A 2 25.03 16.64 28.52
C ILE A 2 25.26 15.92 27.19
N GLN A 3 24.92 14.63 27.14
CA GLN A 3 24.57 14.00 25.88
C GLN A 3 23.06 14.07 25.77
N ARG A 4 22.53 14.32 24.56
CA ARG A 4 21.16 14.01 24.12
C ARG A 4 20.15 15.16 24.09
N LEU A 5 20.49 16.28 23.46
CA LEU A 5 19.57 16.76 22.44
C LEU A 5 19.58 15.70 21.33
N ARG A 6 18.68 14.71 21.43
CA ARG A 6 18.51 13.74 20.35
C ARG A 6 18.03 14.55 19.16
N VAL A 7 18.72 14.43 18.04
CA VAL A 7 18.34 15.12 16.81
C VAL A 7 17.04 14.47 16.32
N ILE A 8 15.91 15.06 16.71
CA ILE A 8 14.55 14.64 16.32
C ILE A 8 14.15 15.30 15.01
N LEU A 9 14.75 16.47 14.72
CA LEU A 9 14.53 17.21 13.48
C LEU A 9 15.17 16.49 12.28
N PRO A 10 14.60 16.69 11.07
CA PRO A 10 15.31 16.38 9.83
C PRO A 10 16.67 17.08 9.79
N PRO A 11 17.62 16.56 8.98
CA PRO A 11 18.86 17.28 8.69
C PRO A 11 18.57 18.74 8.34
N ALA A 12 19.35 19.68 8.90
CA ALA A 12 19.15 21.11 8.70
C ALA A 12 19.16 21.51 7.21
N SER A 13 19.89 20.78 6.37
CA SER A 13 19.91 20.95 4.91
C SER A 13 18.54 20.72 4.26
N ILE A 14 17.76 19.74 4.73
CA ILE A 14 16.41 19.47 4.22
C ILE A 14 15.47 20.60 4.65
N LEU A 15 15.53 21.01 5.92
CA LEU A 15 14.71 22.12 6.43
C LEU A 15 15.02 23.43 5.70
N LEU A 16 16.31 23.73 5.50
CA LEU A 16 16.75 24.89 4.74
C LEU A 16 16.28 24.82 3.28
N GLY A 17 16.36 23.64 2.66
CA GLY A 17 15.85 23.43 1.30
C GLY A 17 14.35 23.70 1.18
N ILE A 18 13.54 23.20 2.11
CA ILE A 18 12.08 23.46 2.15
C ILE A 18 11.80 24.97 2.36
N LEU A 19 12.53 25.60 3.28
CA LEU A 19 12.36 27.03 3.56
C LEU A 19 12.72 27.88 2.34
N LEU A 20 13.86 27.62 1.70
CA LEU A 20 14.28 28.34 0.49
C LEU A 20 13.26 28.12 -0.64
N PHE A 21 12.76 26.90 -0.81
CA PHE A 21 11.72 26.59 -1.78
C PHE A 21 10.43 27.39 -1.50
N TYR A 22 9.98 27.45 -0.23
CA TYR A 22 8.84 28.27 0.17
C TYR A 22 9.05 29.76 -0.14
N LEU A 23 10.20 30.32 0.28
CA LEU A 23 10.50 31.74 0.09
C LEU A 23 10.58 32.13 -1.38
N VAL A 24 11.16 31.28 -2.24
CA VAL A 24 11.25 31.55 -3.67
C VAL A 24 9.86 31.52 -4.31
N PHE A 25 9.08 30.46 -4.11
CA PHE A 25 7.80 30.31 -4.80
C PHE A 25 6.71 31.25 -4.27
N GLU A 26 6.53 31.32 -2.95
CA GLU A 26 5.53 32.21 -2.36
C GLU A 26 5.99 33.67 -2.43
N GLY A 27 7.28 33.95 -2.27
CA GLY A 27 7.82 35.31 -2.38
C GLY A 27 7.65 35.91 -3.78
N LEU A 28 7.86 35.13 -4.84
CA LEU A 28 7.59 35.58 -6.22
C LEU A 28 6.11 35.88 -6.46
N ILE A 29 5.21 35.06 -5.92
CA ILE A 29 3.76 35.30 -6.03
C ILE A 29 3.37 36.57 -5.28
N LEU A 30 3.81 36.71 -4.02
CA LEU A 30 3.52 37.89 -3.20
C LEU A 30 4.08 39.17 -3.82
N TYR A 31 5.29 39.12 -4.39
CA TYR A 31 5.87 40.24 -5.13
C TYR A 31 5.03 40.62 -6.35
N TYR A 32 4.52 39.64 -7.10
CA TYR A 32 3.65 39.92 -8.23
C TYR A 32 2.27 40.46 -7.81
N GLU A 33 1.63 39.87 -6.80
CA GLU A 33 0.36 40.36 -6.24
C GLU A 33 0.48 41.80 -5.74
N TRP A 34 1.60 42.15 -5.11
CA TRP A 34 1.92 43.51 -4.69
C TRP A 34 1.99 44.48 -5.86
N ASN A 35 2.72 44.13 -6.93
CA ASN A 35 2.89 45.00 -8.09
C ASN A 35 1.61 45.16 -8.93
N VAL A 36 0.77 44.12 -8.99
CA VAL A 36 -0.51 44.17 -9.72
C VAL A 36 -1.62 44.80 -8.87
N GLY A 37 -1.42 44.96 -7.56
CA GLY A 37 -2.43 45.50 -6.65
C GLY A 37 -3.62 44.57 -6.44
N GLY A 38 -3.43 43.25 -6.60
CA GLY A 38 -4.51 42.27 -6.54
C GLY A 38 -4.03 40.85 -6.32
N ARG A 39 -4.90 40.01 -5.73
CA ARG A 39 -4.60 38.59 -5.49
C ARG A 39 -4.77 37.75 -6.76
N ILE A 40 -3.79 36.92 -7.07
CA ILE A 40 -3.85 35.96 -8.17
C ILE A 40 -4.66 34.74 -7.70
N ARG A 41 -5.70 34.38 -8.45
CA ARG A 41 -6.48 33.16 -8.17
C ARG A 41 -5.77 31.95 -8.75
N LEU A 42 -4.97 31.28 -7.92
CA LEU A 42 -4.38 29.98 -8.22
C LEU A 42 -5.25 28.87 -7.64
N ASN A 43 -5.42 27.76 -8.37
CA ASN A 43 -6.11 26.57 -7.85
C ASN A 43 -5.36 25.95 -6.66
N VAL A 44 -4.03 26.06 -6.66
CA VAL A 44 -3.15 25.59 -5.58
C VAL A 44 -2.14 26.69 -5.28
N ARG A 45 -2.24 27.30 -4.09
CA ARG A 45 -1.29 28.32 -3.63
C ARG A 45 -0.07 27.62 -3.00
N PRO A 46 1.17 27.91 -3.43
CA PRO A 46 2.38 27.35 -2.81
C PRO A 46 2.45 27.59 -1.30
N GLY A 47 2.03 28.77 -0.84
CA GLY A 47 1.93 29.14 0.58
C GLY A 47 1.08 28.20 1.43
N VAL A 48 0.11 27.49 0.82
CA VAL A 48 -0.70 26.46 1.49
C VAL A 48 -0.12 25.06 1.24
N ALA A 49 0.22 24.75 -0.01
CA ALA A 49 0.65 23.41 -0.40
C ALA A 49 1.98 22.99 0.25
N ILE A 50 2.95 23.91 0.32
CA ILE A 50 4.29 23.61 0.83
C ILE A 50 4.25 23.30 2.33
N PRO A 51 3.60 24.09 3.22
CA PRO A 51 3.49 23.73 4.64
C PRO A 51 2.75 22.41 4.88
N LEU A 52 1.70 22.10 4.11
CA LEU A 52 0.99 20.82 4.23
C LEU A 52 1.87 19.64 3.83
N LEU A 53 2.63 19.76 2.73
CA LEU A 53 3.59 18.74 2.31
C LEU A 53 4.75 18.61 3.30
N ALA A 54 5.23 19.71 3.87
CA ALA A 54 6.27 19.71 4.91
C ALA A 54 5.78 19.00 6.18
N ALA A 55 4.54 19.27 6.62
CA ALA A 55 3.92 18.58 7.75
C ALA A 55 3.80 17.07 7.50
N LEU A 56 3.29 16.66 6.33
CA LEU A 56 3.20 15.26 5.91
C LEU A 56 4.58 14.58 5.90
N ALA A 57 5.57 15.22 5.27
CA ALA A 57 6.93 14.70 5.19
C ALA A 57 7.60 14.59 6.57
N TYR A 58 7.37 15.56 7.46
CA TYR A 58 7.90 15.54 8.82
C TYR A 58 7.32 14.36 9.63
N GLY A 59 6.00 14.13 9.55
CA GLY A 59 5.36 12.96 10.16
C GLY A 59 5.95 11.64 9.64
N ALA A 60 6.17 11.52 8.33
CA ALA A 60 6.75 10.33 7.73
C ALA A 60 8.21 10.12 8.15
N TYR A 61 9.01 11.19 8.14
CA TYR A 61 10.39 11.17 8.61
C TYR A 61 10.49 10.65 10.04
N ARG A 62 9.57 11.06 10.94
CA ARG A 62 9.55 10.62 12.34
C ARG A 62 9.46 9.10 12.49
N VAL A 63 8.76 8.41 11.61
CA VAL A 63 8.69 6.94 11.65
C VAL A 63 9.88 6.33 10.93
N VAL A 64 10.18 6.77 9.71
CA VAL A 64 11.23 6.19 8.87
C VAL A 64 12.61 6.32 9.51
N ALA A 65 12.93 7.45 10.12
CA ALA A 65 14.25 7.71 10.70
C ALA A 65 14.52 6.95 12.02
N PHE A 66 13.46 6.60 12.76
CA PHE A 66 13.59 6.06 14.13
C PHE A 66 13.10 4.61 14.27
N HIS A 67 12.24 4.12 13.36
CA HIS A 67 11.69 2.77 13.47
C HIS A 67 12.70 1.72 12.95
N PRO A 68 13.04 0.67 13.73
CA PRO A 68 14.04 -0.32 13.33
C PRO A 68 13.74 -1.03 12.01
N PHE A 69 12.46 -1.22 11.67
CA PHE A 69 12.04 -1.80 10.37
C PHE A 69 12.65 -1.10 9.16
N TYR A 70 12.70 0.24 9.16
CA TYR A 70 13.20 1.02 8.02
C TYR A 70 14.73 1.17 8.01
N ARG A 71 15.41 0.76 9.09
CA ARG A 71 16.86 0.91 9.26
C ARG A 71 17.49 -0.44 9.56
N SER A 72 17.80 -1.19 8.51
CA SER A 72 18.39 -2.53 8.58
C SER A 72 19.61 -2.61 9.52
N HIS A 73 20.55 -1.66 9.44
CA HIS A 73 21.72 -1.62 10.33
C HIS A 73 21.34 -1.40 11.80
N TYR A 74 20.38 -0.50 12.06
CA TYR A 74 19.92 -0.23 13.42
C TYR A 74 19.20 -1.44 14.00
N ARG A 75 18.37 -2.10 13.19
CA ARG A 75 17.76 -3.38 13.54
C ARG A 75 18.81 -4.44 13.84
N ALA A 76 19.78 -4.66 12.97
CA ALA A 76 20.83 -5.67 13.17
C ALA A 76 21.65 -5.40 14.45
N TRP A 77 21.89 -4.12 14.76
CA TRP A 77 22.50 -3.72 16.02
C TRP A 77 21.60 -4.05 17.22
N LEU A 78 20.29 -3.76 17.14
CA LEU A 78 19.33 -4.11 18.20
C LEU A 78 19.26 -5.62 18.45
N GLU A 79 19.26 -6.44 17.40
CA GLU A 79 19.24 -7.91 17.47
C GLU A 79 20.47 -8.49 18.17
N ARG A 80 21.63 -7.82 18.09
CA ARG A 80 22.88 -8.26 18.74
C ARG A 80 23.08 -7.66 20.13
N SER A 81 22.29 -6.67 20.51
CA SER A 81 22.39 -5.98 21.79
C SER A 81 21.46 -6.62 22.84
N PRO A 82 21.69 -6.43 24.16
CA PRO A 82 20.76 -6.87 25.21
C PRO A 82 19.53 -5.93 25.32
N TRP A 83 19.10 -5.31 24.22
CA TRP A 83 17.94 -4.44 24.18
C TRP A 83 16.65 -5.27 24.29
N THR A 84 15.66 -4.72 25.00
CA THR A 84 14.33 -5.32 25.13
C THR A 84 13.28 -4.24 24.92
N ALA A 85 12.06 -4.64 24.56
CA ALA A 85 10.96 -3.70 24.27
C ALA A 85 10.56 -2.80 25.46
N CYS A 86 10.99 -3.13 26.68
CA CYS A 86 10.79 -2.31 27.88
C CYS A 86 11.80 -1.15 27.99
N LYS A 87 12.90 -1.19 27.25
CA LYS A 87 13.95 -0.16 27.24
C LYS A 87 13.65 0.87 26.16
N PRO A 88 13.98 2.17 26.38
CA PRO A 88 13.84 3.18 25.35
C PRO A 88 14.73 2.84 24.14
N LEU A 89 14.24 3.17 22.94
CA LEU A 89 15.03 3.03 21.72
C LEU A 89 16.26 3.97 21.77
N PRO A 90 17.48 3.46 21.51
CA PRO A 90 18.71 4.25 21.60
C PRO A 90 18.76 5.46 20.67
N LEU A 91 18.26 5.32 19.43
CA LEU A 91 18.23 6.42 18.47
C LEU A 91 17.17 7.49 18.78
N GLY A 92 16.17 7.17 19.59
CA GLY A 92 15.04 8.04 19.86
C GLY A 92 13.72 7.29 19.85
N PRO A 93 12.68 7.79 20.53
CA PRO A 93 11.36 7.19 20.47
C PRO A 93 10.79 7.34 19.05
N VAL A 94 10.06 6.32 18.57
CA VAL A 94 9.20 6.45 17.37
C VAL A 94 7.87 7.12 17.72
N ALA A 95 7.49 7.09 19.00
CA ALA A 95 6.33 7.79 19.50
C ALA A 95 6.50 9.32 19.35
N LEU A 96 5.38 10.01 19.20
CA LEU A 96 5.34 11.47 19.20
C LEU A 96 5.84 12.01 20.54
N VAL A 97 6.57 13.12 20.50
CA VAL A 97 7.15 13.79 21.67
C VAL A 97 6.75 15.27 21.69
N TRP A 98 7.08 15.99 22.76
CA TRP A 98 6.71 17.40 22.90
C TRP A 98 7.43 18.29 21.87
N GLU A 99 8.63 17.92 21.43
CA GLU A 99 9.38 18.61 20.37
C GLU A 99 8.60 18.62 19.05
N ASP A 100 7.85 17.56 18.74
CA ASP A 100 6.96 17.51 17.58
C ASP A 100 5.87 18.57 17.70
N GLY A 101 5.34 18.79 18.92
CA GLY A 101 4.39 19.85 19.22
C GLY A 101 4.95 21.24 18.92
N VAL A 102 6.20 21.52 19.28
CA VAL A 102 6.85 22.81 18.99
C VAL A 102 6.97 23.06 17.49
N VAL A 103 7.43 22.05 16.73
CA VAL A 103 7.54 22.17 15.25
C VAL A 103 6.17 22.43 14.63
N LEU A 104 5.14 21.71 15.07
CA LEU A 104 3.78 21.88 14.56
C LEU A 104 3.16 23.22 14.98
N SER A 105 3.45 23.72 16.17
CA SER A 105 3.03 25.05 16.60
C SER A 105 3.67 26.13 15.73
N LEU A 106 4.97 26.03 15.42
CA LEU A 106 5.65 26.97 14.52
C LEU A 106 5.07 26.94 13.10
N LEU A 107 4.79 25.75 12.57
CA LEU A 107 4.12 25.60 11.28
C LEU A 107 2.68 26.13 11.30
N ALA A 108 1.95 25.91 12.40
CA ALA A 108 0.60 26.44 12.58
C ALA A 108 0.61 27.97 12.72
N LEU A 109 1.65 28.61 13.27
CA LEU A 109 1.74 30.07 13.28
C LEU A 109 1.77 30.66 11.86
N LEU A 110 2.18 29.91 10.84
CA LEU A 110 2.08 30.36 9.44
C LEU A 110 0.62 30.53 8.98
N SER A 111 -0.34 29.85 9.61
CA SER A 111 -1.78 30.07 9.32
C SER A 111 -2.27 31.44 9.73
N LEU A 112 -1.55 32.15 10.60
CA LEU A 112 -1.87 33.54 10.94
C LEU A 112 -1.62 34.49 9.77
N VAL A 113 -0.73 34.10 8.84
CA VAL A 113 -0.39 34.90 7.65
C VAL A 113 -1.33 34.61 6.49
N ASP A 114 -1.69 33.33 6.30
CA ASP A 114 -2.63 32.92 5.25
C ASP A 114 -3.84 32.16 5.86
N PRO A 115 -5.03 32.79 5.91
CA PRO A 115 -6.26 32.15 6.37
C PRO A 115 -6.66 30.90 5.57
N ALA A 116 -6.14 30.70 4.36
CA ALA A 116 -6.38 29.49 3.58
C ALA A 116 -5.64 28.27 4.15
N LEU A 117 -4.60 28.47 4.95
CA LEU A 117 -3.89 27.41 5.65
C LEU A 117 -4.61 27.06 6.95
N ASP A 118 -5.54 26.11 6.92
CA ASP A 118 -6.21 25.65 8.14
C ASP A 118 -5.22 24.87 9.05
N PRO A 119 -4.97 25.31 10.30
CA PRO A 119 -4.09 24.60 11.22
C PRO A 119 -4.56 23.17 11.52
N PHE A 120 -5.87 22.89 11.51
CA PHE A 120 -6.39 21.53 11.72
C PHE A 120 -6.01 20.60 10.56
N ARG A 121 -6.04 21.10 9.32
CA ARG A 121 -5.54 20.35 8.14
C ARG A 121 -4.05 20.08 8.30
N LEU A 122 -3.26 21.08 8.67
CA LEU A 122 -1.82 20.91 8.86
C LEU A 122 -1.49 19.80 9.85
N LEU A 123 -2.13 19.81 11.02
CA LEU A 123 -1.98 18.76 12.04
C LEU A 123 -2.43 17.39 11.55
N ALA A 124 -3.56 17.32 10.83
CA ALA A 124 -4.06 16.06 10.28
C ALA A 124 -3.10 15.50 9.22
N TYR A 125 -2.56 16.32 8.33
CA TYR A 125 -1.54 15.91 7.35
C TYR A 125 -0.26 15.38 8.02
N PHE A 126 0.22 16.02 9.09
CA PHE A 126 1.32 15.49 9.88
C PHE A 126 1.01 14.09 10.43
N LEU A 127 -0.17 13.90 11.03
CA LEU A 127 -0.55 12.59 11.58
C LEU A 127 -0.79 11.54 10.49
N VAL A 128 -1.31 11.90 9.33
CA VAL A 128 -1.38 10.98 8.17
C VAL A 128 0.03 10.56 7.76
N GLY A 129 0.95 11.52 7.65
CA GLY A 129 2.35 11.27 7.32
C GLY A 129 3.03 10.35 8.33
N TYR A 130 2.69 10.48 9.61
CA TYR A 130 3.12 9.57 10.67
C TYR A 130 2.50 8.17 10.55
N LEU A 131 1.19 8.09 10.32
CA LEU A 131 0.42 6.85 10.35
C LEU A 131 0.68 5.94 9.15
N VAL A 132 0.90 6.49 7.95
CA VAL A 132 1.14 5.69 6.73
C VAL A 132 2.36 4.77 6.85
N PRO A 133 3.59 5.26 7.09
CA PRO A 133 4.75 4.39 7.28
C PRO A 133 4.60 3.52 8.53
N LEU A 134 3.97 4.01 9.60
CA LEU A 134 3.75 3.19 10.79
C LEU A 134 2.86 1.97 10.50
N GLY A 135 1.75 2.17 9.78
CA GLY A 135 0.85 1.11 9.33
C GLY A 135 1.53 0.15 8.35
N MET A 136 2.33 0.65 7.43
CA MET A 136 3.13 -0.19 6.52
C MET A 136 4.11 -1.10 7.26
N ALA A 137 4.72 -0.61 8.35
CA ALA A 137 5.62 -1.42 9.18
C ALA A 137 4.89 -2.51 9.98
N PHE A 138 3.57 -2.40 10.23
CA PHE A 138 2.84 -3.36 11.07
C PHE A 138 2.59 -4.71 10.43
N ALA A 139 2.34 -4.78 9.12
CA ALA A 139 2.19 -6.06 8.43
C ALA A 139 3.43 -6.97 8.61
N PRO A 140 4.66 -6.53 8.27
CA PRO A 140 5.85 -7.37 8.41
C PRO A 140 6.32 -7.59 9.85
N THR A 141 5.91 -6.75 10.79
CA THR A 141 6.27 -6.89 12.21
C THR A 141 5.23 -7.67 13.03
N GLY A 142 4.25 -8.28 12.36
CA GLY A 142 3.22 -9.13 12.97
C GLY A 142 2.08 -8.37 13.66
N ALA A 143 2.00 -7.05 13.52
CA ALA A 143 0.92 -6.22 14.07
C ALA A 143 -0.20 -5.94 13.03
N LEU A 144 -0.46 -6.87 12.12
CA LEU A 144 -1.31 -6.68 10.93
C LEU A 144 -2.71 -6.10 11.21
N VAL A 145 -3.36 -6.49 12.32
CA VAL A 145 -4.68 -5.95 12.71
C VAL A 145 -4.65 -4.42 12.82
N TYR A 146 -3.57 -3.86 13.39
CA TYR A 146 -3.41 -2.40 13.51
C TYR A 146 -3.18 -1.74 12.16
N ALA A 147 -2.52 -2.43 11.22
CA ALA A 147 -2.35 -1.94 9.85
C ALA A 147 -3.71 -1.78 9.16
N TYR A 148 -4.61 -2.77 9.29
CA TYR A 148 -5.96 -2.68 8.75
C TYR A 148 -6.77 -1.56 9.38
N ILE A 149 -6.76 -1.43 10.72
CA ILE A 149 -7.50 -0.36 11.40
C ILE A 149 -7.01 1.02 10.93
N ILE A 150 -5.69 1.22 10.85
CA ILE A 150 -5.10 2.46 10.33
C ILE A 150 -5.51 2.68 8.87
N ALA A 151 -5.43 1.66 8.01
CA ALA A 151 -5.73 1.81 6.60
C ALA A 151 -7.22 2.14 6.34
N PHE A 152 -8.15 1.51 7.05
CA PHE A 152 -9.58 1.88 6.98
C PHE A 152 -9.82 3.28 7.53
N GLY A 153 -9.25 3.58 8.70
CA GLY A 153 -9.38 4.88 9.33
C GLY A 153 -8.82 6.02 8.47
N LEU A 154 -7.69 5.82 7.81
CA LEU A 154 -7.11 6.82 6.91
C LEU A 154 -7.99 7.08 5.68
N GLY A 155 -8.77 6.10 5.21
CA GLY A 155 -9.78 6.36 4.19
C GLY A 155 -10.91 7.28 4.70
N LEU A 156 -11.33 7.16 5.98
CA LEU A 156 -12.29 8.11 6.59
C LEU A 156 -11.68 9.51 6.66
N VAL A 157 -10.41 9.61 7.04
CA VAL A 157 -9.68 10.88 7.07
C VAL A 157 -9.63 11.51 5.68
N ALA A 158 -9.32 10.74 4.64
CA ALA A 158 -9.30 11.22 3.26
C ALA A 158 -10.68 11.73 2.81
N GLN A 159 -11.76 11.07 3.22
CA GLN A 159 -13.14 11.49 2.91
C GLN A 159 -13.53 12.80 3.62
N TRP A 160 -13.16 12.96 4.88
CA TRP A 160 -13.57 14.14 5.68
C TRP A 160 -12.61 15.32 5.56
N MET A 161 -11.36 15.13 5.16
CA MET A 161 -10.37 16.21 5.05
C MET A 161 -10.86 17.43 4.24
N PRO A 162 -11.55 17.26 3.08
CA PRO A 162 -12.06 18.40 2.31
C PRO A 162 -13.25 19.09 2.99
N ALA A 163 -14.13 18.32 3.65
CA ALA A 163 -15.42 18.78 4.18
C ALA A 163 -15.32 19.33 5.61
N ASP A 164 -14.69 18.59 6.52
CA ASP A 164 -14.49 18.97 7.92
C ASP A 164 -13.12 18.49 8.43
N PRO A 165 -12.11 19.37 8.40
CA PRO A 165 -10.76 19.02 8.83
C PRO A 165 -10.64 18.79 10.34
N ARG A 166 -11.61 19.24 11.15
CA ARG A 166 -11.62 19.00 12.61
C ARG A 166 -12.00 17.56 12.89
N LEU A 167 -13.02 17.04 12.20
CA LEU A 167 -13.37 15.62 12.27
C LEU A 167 -12.24 14.74 11.74
N ALA A 168 -11.61 15.13 10.62
CA ALA A 168 -10.43 14.43 10.10
C ALA A 168 -9.28 14.40 11.13
N LEU A 169 -9.02 15.52 11.82
CA LEU A 169 -8.04 15.58 12.90
C LEU A 169 -8.42 14.68 14.09
N ALA A 170 -9.68 14.70 14.53
CA ALA A 170 -10.14 13.85 15.62
C ALA A 170 -9.94 12.36 15.31
N VAL A 171 -10.27 11.93 14.08
CA VAL A 171 -10.04 10.55 13.62
C VAL A 171 -8.54 10.24 13.56
N THR A 172 -7.71 11.12 12.99
CA THR A 172 -6.25 10.87 12.95
C THR A 172 -5.62 10.79 14.34
N ILE A 173 -6.07 11.58 15.32
CA ILE A 173 -5.61 11.48 16.72
C ILE A 173 -5.97 10.11 17.30
N LEU A 174 -7.22 9.65 17.10
CA LEU A 174 -7.64 8.32 17.53
C LEU A 174 -6.80 7.21 16.88
N LEU A 175 -6.57 7.30 15.57
CA LEU A 175 -5.72 6.36 14.86
C LEU A 175 -4.26 6.41 15.31
N ALA A 176 -3.73 7.59 15.65
CA ALA A 176 -2.39 7.74 16.20
C ALA A 176 -2.27 7.04 17.56
N ALA A 177 -3.28 7.14 18.42
CA ALA A 177 -3.34 6.41 19.68
C ALA A 177 -3.35 4.87 19.45
N ILE A 178 -4.18 4.40 18.52
CA ILE A 178 -4.20 2.98 18.10
C ILE A 178 -2.84 2.55 17.52
N GLY A 179 -2.21 3.42 16.72
CA GLY A 179 -0.87 3.25 16.18
C GLY A 179 0.18 3.10 17.29
N GLN A 180 0.10 3.87 18.37
CA GLN A 180 1.01 3.68 19.51
C GLN A 180 0.85 2.30 20.17
N LEU A 181 -0.38 1.78 20.28
CA LEU A 181 -0.63 0.43 20.78
C LEU A 181 -0.06 -0.63 19.84
N GLY A 182 -0.25 -0.45 18.52
CA GLY A 182 0.32 -1.31 17.48
C GLY A 182 1.85 -1.31 17.52
N LEU A 183 2.47 -0.14 17.68
CA LEU A 183 3.92 0.03 17.81
C LEU A 183 4.47 -0.73 19.02
N ARG A 184 3.84 -0.56 20.19
CA ARG A 184 4.24 -1.30 21.41
C ARG A 184 4.12 -2.81 21.21
N ARG A 185 3.05 -3.28 20.57
CA ARG A 185 2.86 -4.72 20.30
C ARG A 185 3.89 -5.24 19.30
N SER A 186 4.17 -4.48 18.25
CA SER A 186 5.20 -4.78 17.25
C SER A 186 6.58 -4.89 17.89
N LEU A 187 7.00 -3.89 18.68
CA LEU A 187 8.29 -3.88 19.36
C LEU A 187 8.42 -5.01 20.39
N LYS A 188 7.33 -5.39 21.09
CA LYS A 188 7.31 -6.54 22.01
C LYS A 188 7.59 -7.88 21.32
N ARG A 189 7.34 -7.99 20.02
CA ARG A 189 7.60 -9.19 19.22
C ARG A 189 8.96 -9.20 18.54
N PHE A 190 9.77 -8.17 18.75
CA PHE A 190 11.12 -8.11 18.23
C PHE A 190 11.98 -9.24 18.84
N PRO A 191 12.81 -9.96 18.06
CA PRO A 191 13.13 -9.75 16.64
C PRO A 191 12.07 -10.30 15.67
N TRP A 192 11.88 -9.62 14.54
CA TRP A 192 10.88 -9.99 13.53
C TRP A 192 11.45 -10.91 12.44
N SER A 193 10.71 -11.93 12.03
CA SER A 193 11.06 -12.74 10.85
C SER A 193 10.70 -11.98 9.56
N LEU A 194 11.68 -11.34 8.93
CA LEU A 194 11.48 -10.62 7.65
C LEU A 194 11.96 -11.42 6.44
N ASP A 195 12.18 -12.72 6.60
CA ASP A 195 12.73 -13.58 5.55
C ASP A 195 11.85 -13.55 4.30
N TRP A 196 10.53 -13.47 4.47
CA TRP A 196 9.55 -13.38 3.38
C TRP A 196 9.59 -12.07 2.59
N LEU A 197 10.12 -10.98 3.18
CA LEU A 197 10.26 -9.69 2.51
C LEU A 197 11.51 -9.59 1.65
N THR A 198 12.54 -10.38 1.95
CA THR A 198 13.81 -10.33 1.22
C THR A 198 13.66 -10.53 -0.29
N PRO A 199 12.81 -11.45 -0.81
CA PRO A 199 12.61 -11.62 -2.25
C PRO A 199 11.88 -10.42 -2.89
N ILE A 200 10.98 -9.78 -2.14
CA ILE A 200 10.23 -8.61 -2.62
C ILE A 200 11.18 -7.42 -2.73
N PHE A 201 11.97 -7.16 -1.69
CA PHE A 201 12.94 -6.08 -1.72
C PHE A 201 14.05 -6.33 -2.74
N SER A 202 14.53 -7.56 -2.90
CA SER A 202 15.54 -7.86 -3.94
C SER A 202 14.99 -7.68 -5.35
N TRP A 203 13.71 -8.03 -5.58
CA TRP A 203 13.05 -7.79 -6.87
C TRP A 203 12.91 -6.29 -7.17
N VAL A 204 12.48 -5.48 -6.18
CA VAL A 204 12.36 -4.03 -6.34
C VAL A 204 13.73 -3.35 -6.47
N MET A 205 14.73 -3.79 -5.70
CA MET A 205 16.06 -3.18 -5.66
C MET A 205 16.98 -3.65 -6.80
N SER A 206 16.47 -4.42 -7.77
CA SER A 206 17.17 -4.85 -8.98
C SER A 206 18.56 -5.47 -8.74
N ASP A 207 18.75 -6.16 -7.61
CA ASP A 207 19.96 -6.93 -7.39
C ASP A 207 19.82 -8.29 -8.10
N LYS A 208 20.17 -8.29 -9.39
CA LYS A 208 20.10 -9.47 -10.27
C LYS A 208 20.88 -10.65 -9.69
N VAL A 209 21.98 -10.39 -8.98
CA VAL A 209 22.87 -11.41 -8.43
C VAL A 209 22.19 -12.17 -7.29
N ALA A 210 21.50 -11.45 -6.39
CA ALA A 210 20.72 -12.06 -5.32
C ALA A 210 19.53 -12.88 -5.86
N PHE A 211 18.91 -12.41 -6.94
CA PHE A 211 17.83 -13.13 -7.61
C PHE A 211 18.32 -14.44 -8.25
N GLU A 212 19.45 -14.41 -8.96
CA GLU A 212 20.06 -15.59 -9.59
C GLU A 212 20.57 -16.60 -8.55
N ALA A 213 21.21 -16.14 -7.48
CA ALA A 213 21.63 -17.00 -6.36
C ALA A 213 20.43 -17.65 -5.64
N SER A 214 19.27 -16.99 -5.59
CA SER A 214 18.05 -17.63 -5.09
C SER A 214 17.50 -18.70 -6.05
N MET A 215 17.83 -18.63 -7.34
CA MET A 215 17.36 -19.55 -8.39
C MET A 215 18.23 -20.81 -8.50
N SER A 216 19.50 -20.74 -8.12
CA SER A 216 20.46 -21.85 -8.30
C SER A 216 20.36 -22.99 -7.28
N GLY A 217 19.55 -22.84 -6.21
CA GLY A 217 19.31 -23.89 -5.22
C GLY A 217 18.28 -24.95 -5.60
N GLY A 218 17.71 -24.89 -6.81
CA GLY A 218 16.70 -25.83 -7.28
C GLY A 218 17.26 -27.21 -7.66
N CYS A 219 16.41 -28.23 -7.62
CA CYS A 219 16.69 -29.57 -8.16
C CYS A 219 16.70 -29.59 -9.70
N GLY A 220 16.47 -28.45 -10.34
CA GLY A 220 16.37 -28.31 -11.79
C GLY A 220 14.98 -28.64 -12.32
N TRP A 221 14.74 -28.31 -13.59
CA TRP A 221 13.52 -28.69 -14.27
C TRP A 221 13.49 -30.21 -14.54
N PRO A 222 12.36 -30.91 -14.32
CA PRO A 222 11.03 -30.41 -13.91
C PRO A 222 10.79 -30.40 -12.39
N PHE A 223 11.73 -30.92 -11.58
CA PHE A 223 11.55 -31.15 -10.15
C PHE A 223 11.30 -29.87 -9.35
N ASP A 224 11.82 -28.72 -9.79
CA ASP A 224 11.55 -27.42 -9.17
C ASP A 224 10.06 -27.04 -9.17
N LYS A 225 9.29 -27.56 -10.13
CA LYS A 225 7.83 -27.36 -10.21
C LYS A 225 7.05 -28.35 -9.35
N LEU A 226 7.61 -29.53 -9.09
CA LEU A 226 6.98 -30.61 -8.32
C LEU A 226 7.39 -30.65 -6.83
N GLY A 227 8.42 -29.89 -6.45
CA GLY A 227 8.98 -29.92 -5.10
C GLY A 227 7.98 -29.54 -4.01
N LEU A 228 7.73 -30.45 -3.07
CA LEU A 228 6.88 -30.26 -1.89
C LEU A 228 7.34 -29.10 -0.99
N LYS A 229 8.67 -28.89 -0.94
CA LYS A 229 9.28 -27.67 -0.41
C LYS A 229 9.63 -26.80 -1.60
N ARG A 230 8.76 -25.87 -1.97
CA ARG A 230 9.25 -24.67 -2.65
C ARG A 230 10.29 -24.07 -1.71
N LEU A 231 11.56 -24.11 -2.11
CA LEU A 231 12.63 -23.40 -1.40
C LEU A 231 12.37 -21.89 -1.39
N LYS A 232 11.45 -21.42 -2.24
CA LYS A 232 10.94 -20.06 -2.25
C LYS A 232 9.55 -20.04 -1.59
N PRO A 233 9.38 -19.39 -0.42
CA PRO A 233 8.03 -19.09 0.05
C PRO A 233 7.31 -18.37 -1.08
N VAL A 234 6.13 -18.84 -1.48
CA VAL A 234 5.28 -18.02 -2.36
C VAL A 234 5.07 -16.74 -1.56
N PRO A 235 5.52 -15.58 -2.04
CA PRO A 235 5.63 -14.40 -1.19
C PRO A 235 4.26 -13.93 -0.68
N PHE A 236 3.16 -14.48 -1.23
CA PHE A 236 1.80 -14.12 -0.89
C PHE A 236 0.88 -15.36 -0.88
N GLU A 237 1.08 -16.29 0.07
CA GLU A 237 -0.07 -17.09 0.53
C GLU A 237 -0.94 -16.17 1.39
N LEU A 238 -1.87 -15.49 0.74
CA LEU A 238 -2.79 -14.60 1.43
C LEU A 238 -3.74 -15.45 2.28
N ALA A 239 -3.72 -15.26 3.60
CA ALA A 239 -4.67 -15.94 4.46
C ALA A 239 -6.10 -15.53 4.07
N ARG A 240 -7.05 -16.46 4.17
CA ARG A 240 -8.47 -16.20 3.84
C ARG A 240 -9.02 -14.96 4.56
N ARG A 241 -8.58 -14.73 5.80
CA ARG A 241 -8.95 -13.55 6.62
C ARG A 241 -8.44 -12.25 6.00
N ASP A 242 -7.21 -12.23 5.49
CA ASP A 242 -6.62 -11.06 4.86
C ASP A 242 -7.29 -10.77 3.51
N ALA A 243 -7.66 -11.81 2.77
CA ALA A 243 -8.44 -11.67 1.55
C ALA A 243 -9.82 -11.01 1.79
N ILE A 244 -10.49 -11.39 2.90
CA ILE A 244 -11.75 -10.77 3.32
C ILE A 244 -11.57 -9.29 3.66
N LEU A 245 -10.43 -8.89 4.22
CA LEU A 245 -10.18 -7.51 4.63
C LEU A 245 -9.66 -6.63 3.47
N ILE A 246 -8.83 -7.18 2.58
CA ILE A 246 -8.23 -6.43 1.47
C ILE A 246 -9.27 -6.01 0.44
N GLY A 247 -10.23 -6.86 0.10
CA GLY A 247 -11.27 -6.51 -0.88
C GLY A 247 -12.03 -5.24 -0.48
N PRO A 248 -12.72 -5.23 0.68
CA PRO A 248 -13.39 -4.04 1.21
C PRO A 248 -12.45 -2.87 1.43
N LEU A 249 -11.19 -3.09 1.84
CA LEU A 249 -10.22 -2.01 2.01
C LEU A 249 -9.91 -1.30 0.68
N VAL A 250 -9.68 -2.05 -0.40
CA VAL A 250 -9.42 -1.46 -1.72
C VAL A 250 -10.64 -0.73 -2.26
N GLY A 251 -11.83 -1.33 -2.13
CA GLY A 251 -13.09 -0.65 -2.47
C GLY A 251 -13.26 0.63 -1.65
N TRP A 252 -13.04 0.57 -0.34
CA TRP A 252 -13.10 1.71 0.57
C TRP A 252 -12.17 2.86 0.15
N TRP A 253 -10.92 2.57 -0.23
CA TRP A 253 -10.00 3.59 -0.72
C TRP A 253 -10.42 4.17 -2.06
N LEU A 254 -10.96 3.36 -2.98
CA LEU A 254 -11.50 3.88 -4.24
C LEU A 254 -12.64 4.88 -3.98
N PHE A 255 -13.54 4.54 -3.04
CA PHE A 255 -14.62 5.42 -2.60
C PHE A 255 -14.09 6.71 -1.96
N ALA A 256 -13.14 6.58 -1.01
CA ALA A 256 -12.56 7.72 -0.31
C ALA A 256 -11.80 8.68 -1.25
N ILE A 257 -11.04 8.15 -2.22
CA ILE A 257 -10.37 8.95 -3.25
C ILE A 257 -11.39 9.62 -4.16
N GLY A 258 -12.48 8.91 -4.51
CA GLY A 258 -13.60 9.45 -5.28
C GLY A 258 -14.22 10.71 -4.64
N ALA A 259 -14.28 10.77 -3.31
CA ALA A 259 -14.78 11.94 -2.59
C ALA A 259 -13.90 13.20 -2.78
N GLY A 260 -12.63 13.03 -3.14
CA GLY A 260 -11.70 14.12 -3.39
C GLY A 260 -11.95 14.90 -4.68
N PHE A 261 -12.76 14.37 -5.61
CA PHE A 261 -13.13 15.11 -6.82
C PHE A 261 -14.24 16.12 -6.50
N SER A 262 -13.95 17.41 -6.72
CA SER A 262 -14.91 18.50 -6.49
C SER A 262 -16.14 18.42 -7.38
N ALA A 263 -15.98 17.92 -8.60
CA ALA A 263 -17.03 17.83 -9.60
C ALA A 263 -17.64 16.42 -9.62
N PRO A 264 -18.95 16.25 -9.33
CA PRO A 264 -19.60 14.94 -9.36
C PRO A 264 -19.45 14.23 -10.70
N GLN A 265 -19.44 14.97 -11.82
CA GLN A 265 -19.26 14.40 -13.16
C GLN A 265 -17.92 13.66 -13.36
N ASN A 266 -16.89 13.92 -12.54
CA ASN A 266 -15.60 13.25 -12.64
C ASN A 266 -15.52 11.98 -11.78
N ARG A 267 -16.40 11.83 -10.79
CA ARG A 267 -16.39 10.71 -9.84
C ARG A 267 -16.84 9.42 -10.50
N ILE A 268 -17.92 9.50 -11.29
CA ILE A 268 -18.51 8.37 -12.01
C ILE A 268 -17.51 7.75 -13.01
N PRO A 269 -16.93 8.49 -13.98
CA PRO A 269 -16.00 7.91 -14.94
C PRO A 269 -14.76 7.35 -14.24
N PHE A 270 -14.26 8.01 -13.19
CA PHE A 270 -13.15 7.49 -12.40
C PHE A 270 -13.48 6.15 -11.73
N ALA A 271 -14.58 6.07 -10.98
CA ALA A 271 -14.99 4.85 -10.28
C ALA A 271 -15.27 3.70 -11.25
N SER A 272 -15.98 3.97 -12.35
CA SER A 272 -16.29 2.97 -13.37
C SER A 272 -15.04 2.50 -14.12
N LEU A 273 -14.13 3.40 -14.47
CA LEU A 273 -12.87 3.05 -15.14
C LEU A 273 -12.04 2.14 -14.23
N VAL A 274 -11.79 2.56 -12.99
CA VAL A 274 -10.96 1.77 -12.06
C VAL A 274 -11.61 0.43 -11.73
N ALA A 275 -12.92 0.38 -11.55
CA ALA A 275 -13.63 -0.88 -11.31
C ALA A 275 -13.54 -1.82 -12.52
N CYS A 276 -13.90 -1.37 -13.72
CA CYS A 276 -13.89 -2.20 -14.93
C CYS A 276 -12.49 -2.70 -15.27
N PHE A 277 -11.50 -1.80 -15.30
CA PHE A 277 -10.11 -2.17 -15.57
C PHE A 277 -9.54 -3.05 -14.46
N GLY A 278 -9.80 -2.70 -13.19
CA GLY A 278 -9.33 -3.47 -12.04
C GLY A 278 -9.87 -4.90 -12.04
N ILE A 279 -11.18 -5.08 -12.21
CA ILE A 279 -11.83 -6.40 -12.21
C ILE A 279 -11.30 -7.27 -13.37
N GLY A 280 -11.26 -6.72 -14.59
CA GLY A 280 -10.75 -7.46 -15.75
C GLY A 280 -9.28 -7.84 -15.61
N LEU A 281 -8.45 -6.90 -15.13
CA LEU A 281 -7.02 -7.12 -14.92
C LEU A 281 -6.75 -8.15 -13.82
N LEU A 282 -7.51 -8.15 -12.72
CA LEU A 282 -7.36 -9.13 -11.63
C LEU A 282 -7.63 -10.55 -12.10
N GLY A 283 -8.72 -10.76 -12.86
CA GLY A 283 -9.04 -12.05 -13.45
C GLY A 283 -7.95 -12.52 -14.43
N LEU A 284 -7.45 -11.61 -15.27
CA LEU A 284 -6.38 -11.90 -16.23
C LEU A 284 -5.05 -12.23 -15.54
N ILE A 285 -4.61 -11.42 -14.58
CA ILE A 285 -3.38 -11.66 -13.82
C ILE A 285 -3.45 -13.02 -13.13
N ARG A 286 -4.58 -13.34 -12.47
CA ARG A 286 -4.78 -14.64 -11.85
C ARG A 286 -4.66 -15.76 -12.88
N LEU A 287 -5.31 -15.65 -14.04
CA LEU A 287 -5.21 -16.65 -15.10
C LEU A 287 -3.77 -16.82 -15.60
N LEU A 288 -3.06 -15.72 -15.84
CA LEU A 288 -1.67 -15.74 -16.30
C LEU A 288 -0.74 -16.42 -15.29
N ILE A 289 -0.92 -16.16 -13.99
CA ILE A 289 -0.16 -16.84 -12.93
C ILE A 289 -0.41 -18.36 -12.97
N TYR A 290 -1.66 -18.79 -13.12
CA TYR A 290 -2.01 -20.22 -13.13
C TYR A 290 -1.60 -20.92 -14.43
N ALA A 291 -1.55 -20.18 -15.55
CA ALA A 291 -1.09 -20.70 -16.84
C ALA A 291 0.45 -20.68 -16.97
N SER A 292 1.17 -19.96 -16.11
CA SER A 292 2.62 -19.79 -16.24
C SER A 292 3.39 -21.09 -15.94
N GLY A 293 3.90 -21.72 -17.00
CA GLY A 293 4.63 -22.99 -16.94
C GLY A 293 3.73 -24.23 -17.03
N TYR A 294 2.44 -24.06 -17.37
CA TYR A 294 1.48 -25.14 -17.52
C TYR A 294 0.74 -25.00 -18.86
N LEU A 295 0.55 -26.12 -19.58
CA LEU A 295 -0.24 -26.16 -20.82
C LEU A 295 -1.44 -27.10 -20.70
N SER A 296 -2.51 -26.77 -21.43
CA SER A 296 -3.67 -27.64 -21.61
C SER A 296 -3.24 -29.01 -22.15
N PRO A 297 -3.83 -30.13 -21.67
CA PRO A 297 -3.55 -31.47 -22.20
C PRO A 297 -3.85 -31.57 -23.70
N ILE A 298 -4.92 -30.91 -24.14
CA ILE A 298 -5.37 -30.86 -25.54
C ILE A 298 -5.35 -29.39 -25.99
N SER A 299 -4.82 -29.12 -27.19
CA SER A 299 -4.83 -27.80 -27.81
C SER A 299 -6.27 -27.34 -28.12
N LEU A 300 -6.49 -26.05 -28.36
CA LEU A 300 -7.82 -25.54 -28.75
C LEU A 300 -8.35 -26.25 -30.01
N ALA A 301 -7.49 -26.46 -31.02
CA ALA A 301 -7.84 -27.24 -32.22
C ALA A 301 -8.20 -28.69 -31.89
N GLY A 302 -7.48 -29.33 -30.96
CA GLY A 302 -7.82 -30.68 -30.50
C GLY A 302 -9.15 -30.74 -29.76
N ARG A 303 -9.51 -29.72 -28.97
CA ARG A 303 -10.83 -29.62 -28.31
C ARG A 303 -11.95 -29.53 -29.34
N LEU A 304 -11.77 -28.72 -30.38
CA LEU A 304 -12.69 -28.59 -31.51
C LEU A 304 -12.87 -29.93 -32.25
N ALA A 305 -11.76 -30.58 -32.63
CA ALA A 305 -11.79 -31.84 -33.39
C ALA A 305 -12.39 -33.02 -32.60
N THR A 306 -12.21 -33.03 -31.27
CA THR A 306 -12.71 -34.11 -30.41
C THR A 306 -14.08 -33.80 -29.78
N PHE A 307 -14.65 -32.63 -30.05
CA PHE A 307 -15.85 -32.09 -29.39
C PHE A 307 -15.77 -32.07 -27.85
N ARG A 308 -14.55 -32.07 -27.29
CA ARG A 308 -14.29 -31.99 -25.85
C ARG A 308 -14.01 -30.55 -25.46
N TRP A 309 -15.07 -29.74 -25.41
CA TRP A 309 -14.98 -28.31 -25.09
C TRP A 309 -14.49 -28.07 -23.66
N ILE A 310 -14.97 -28.88 -22.72
CA ILE A 310 -14.62 -28.83 -21.30
C ILE A 310 -13.75 -30.01 -20.94
N ILE A 311 -12.57 -29.75 -20.38
CA ILE A 311 -11.66 -30.74 -19.81
C ILE A 311 -11.78 -30.66 -18.28
N PRO A 312 -12.46 -31.64 -17.64
CA PRO A 312 -12.56 -31.71 -16.19
C PRO A 312 -11.16 -31.65 -15.56
N GLY A 313 -11.01 -30.86 -14.50
CA GLY A 313 -9.73 -30.74 -13.79
C GLY A 313 -8.70 -29.80 -14.41
N TYR A 314 -8.73 -29.49 -15.72
CA TYR A 314 -7.92 -28.40 -16.30
C TYR A 314 -8.70 -27.08 -16.31
N ASP A 315 -9.94 -27.09 -16.81
CA ASP A 315 -10.71 -25.86 -17.05
C ASP A 315 -11.20 -25.15 -15.77
N VAL A 316 -10.97 -25.77 -14.61
CA VAL A 316 -11.27 -25.18 -13.30
C VAL A 316 -10.56 -23.84 -13.07
N ILE A 317 -9.42 -23.59 -13.73
CA ILE A 317 -8.69 -22.32 -13.63
C ILE A 317 -9.42 -21.13 -14.24
N PHE A 318 -10.35 -21.37 -15.17
CA PHE A 318 -11.12 -20.32 -15.83
C PHE A 318 -12.32 -19.87 -15.00
N VAL A 319 -12.77 -20.70 -14.04
CA VAL A 319 -13.96 -20.41 -13.24
C VAL A 319 -13.77 -19.15 -12.41
N ALA A 320 -12.67 -19.04 -11.66
CA ALA A 320 -12.44 -17.86 -10.81
C ALA A 320 -12.29 -16.55 -11.60
N PRO A 321 -11.50 -16.46 -12.69
CA PRO A 321 -11.48 -15.28 -13.57
C PRO A 321 -12.85 -14.93 -14.16
N PHE A 322 -13.61 -15.93 -14.60
CA PHE A 322 -14.93 -15.70 -15.18
C PHE A 322 -15.94 -15.17 -14.15
N CYS A 323 -15.97 -15.77 -12.95
CA CYS A 323 -16.78 -15.27 -11.85
C CYS A 323 -16.32 -13.89 -11.37
N THR A 324 -15.02 -13.62 -11.38
CA THR A 324 -14.45 -12.30 -11.06
C THR A 324 -14.95 -11.24 -12.04
N LEU A 325 -15.17 -11.57 -13.31
CA LEU A 325 -15.75 -10.65 -14.29
C LEU A 325 -17.27 -10.53 -14.15
N LEU A 326 -17.98 -11.67 -14.14
CA LEU A 326 -19.44 -11.70 -14.23
C LEU A 326 -20.15 -11.24 -12.95
N LEU A 327 -19.70 -11.68 -11.77
CA LEU A 327 -20.44 -11.42 -10.53
C LEU A 327 -20.38 -9.94 -10.12
N PRO A 328 -19.24 -9.23 -10.20
CA PRO A 328 -19.20 -7.78 -10.04
C PRO A 328 -20.02 -7.02 -11.08
N LEU A 329 -20.01 -7.45 -12.34
CA LEU A 329 -20.82 -6.81 -13.38
C LEU A 329 -22.33 -6.97 -13.10
N ALA A 330 -22.76 -8.19 -12.74
CA ALA A 330 -24.14 -8.44 -12.33
C ALA A 330 -24.52 -7.59 -11.10
N THR A 331 -23.64 -7.53 -10.10
CA THR A 331 -23.83 -6.72 -8.88
C THR A 331 -23.96 -5.23 -9.22
N TYR A 332 -23.12 -4.71 -10.14
CA TYR A 332 -23.21 -3.33 -10.62
C TYR A 332 -24.58 -3.03 -11.22
N PHE A 333 -25.06 -3.87 -12.15
CA PHE A 333 -26.37 -3.68 -12.77
C PHE A 333 -27.52 -3.81 -11.78
N THR A 334 -27.45 -4.78 -10.86
CA THR A 334 -28.44 -4.92 -9.79
C THR A 334 -28.49 -3.67 -8.92
N LEU A 335 -27.34 -3.14 -8.47
CA LEU A 335 -27.28 -1.90 -7.69
C LEU A 335 -27.82 -0.69 -8.47
N ALA A 336 -27.51 -0.60 -9.77
CA ALA A 336 -28.05 0.44 -10.64
C ALA A 336 -29.57 0.37 -10.78
N LEU A 337 -30.16 -0.84 -10.87
CA LEU A 337 -31.61 -1.03 -10.87
C LEU A 337 -32.28 -0.58 -9.56
N TYR A 338 -31.56 -0.68 -8.44
CA TYR A 338 -32.00 -0.13 -7.14
C TYR A 338 -31.70 1.36 -6.95
N GLY A 339 -31.21 2.05 -7.98
CA GLY A 339 -30.92 3.48 -7.93
C GLY A 339 -29.64 3.86 -7.16
N VAL A 340 -28.76 2.89 -6.88
CA VAL A 340 -27.47 3.16 -6.22
C VAL A 340 -26.50 3.80 -7.22
N THR A 341 -25.88 4.91 -6.82
CA THR A 341 -24.97 5.66 -7.69
C THR A 341 -23.71 4.86 -8.03
N ALA A 342 -23.17 5.08 -9.23
CA ALA A 342 -21.93 4.44 -9.69
C ALA A 342 -20.72 4.71 -8.76
N GLU A 343 -20.73 5.85 -8.07
CA GLU A 343 -19.72 6.22 -7.06
C GLU A 343 -19.64 5.20 -5.91
N VAL A 344 -20.78 4.59 -5.55
CA VAL A 344 -20.86 3.56 -4.49
C VAL A 344 -20.74 2.16 -5.10
N SER A 345 -21.40 1.92 -6.23
CA SER A 345 -21.43 0.61 -6.88
C SER A 345 -20.04 0.16 -7.36
N GLY A 346 -19.23 1.07 -7.94
CA GLY A 346 -17.89 0.75 -8.44
C GLY A 346 -16.96 0.16 -7.37
N PRO A 347 -16.74 0.86 -6.24
CA PRO A 347 -16.04 0.34 -5.06
C PRO A 347 -16.50 -1.04 -4.58
N ILE A 348 -17.82 -1.27 -4.47
CA ILE A 348 -18.39 -2.55 -4.04
C ILE A 348 -18.03 -3.66 -5.03
N CYS A 349 -18.16 -3.38 -6.32
CA CYS A 349 -17.84 -4.34 -7.38
C CYS A 349 -16.35 -4.70 -7.40
N LEU A 350 -15.46 -3.72 -7.23
CA LEU A 350 -14.02 -3.97 -7.11
C LEU A 350 -13.68 -4.81 -5.88
N ALA A 351 -14.27 -4.49 -4.73
CA ALA A 351 -14.11 -5.26 -3.50
C ALA A 351 -14.56 -6.71 -3.66
N GLN A 352 -15.71 -6.94 -4.30
CA GLN A 352 -16.23 -8.26 -4.62
C GLN A 352 -15.32 -9.02 -5.60
N GLY A 353 -14.82 -8.35 -6.64
CA GLY A 353 -13.88 -8.94 -7.60
C GLY A 353 -12.59 -9.42 -6.95
N LEU A 354 -12.01 -8.62 -6.06
CA LEU A 354 -10.84 -9.00 -5.25
C LEU A 354 -11.15 -10.18 -4.33
N PHE A 355 -12.31 -10.13 -3.66
CA PHE A 355 -12.74 -11.22 -2.79
C PHE A 355 -12.83 -12.55 -3.54
N ILE A 356 -13.47 -12.57 -4.72
CA ILE A 356 -13.55 -13.75 -5.59
C ILE A 356 -12.16 -14.17 -6.05
N THR A 357 -11.34 -13.23 -6.54
CA THR A 357 -9.99 -13.49 -7.04
C THR A 357 -9.11 -14.17 -5.99
N PHE A 358 -9.23 -13.79 -4.71
CA PHE A 358 -8.39 -14.34 -3.66
C PHE A 358 -8.97 -15.58 -2.96
N ASN A 359 -10.29 -15.73 -2.90
CA ASN A 359 -10.92 -16.82 -2.14
C ASN A 359 -11.46 -17.96 -3.01
N MET A 360 -11.73 -17.72 -4.28
CA MET A 360 -12.30 -18.76 -5.15
C MET A 360 -11.21 -19.73 -5.60
N GLY A 361 -11.47 -21.02 -5.42
CA GLY A 361 -10.52 -22.08 -5.75
C GLY A 361 -10.31 -22.28 -7.27
N PRO A 362 -9.38 -23.18 -7.64
CA PRO A 362 -8.44 -23.86 -6.75
C PRO A 362 -7.39 -22.88 -6.19
N SER A 363 -6.72 -23.24 -5.09
CA SER A 363 -5.51 -22.52 -4.69
C SER A 363 -4.39 -22.80 -5.70
N LEU A 364 -3.39 -21.92 -5.81
CA LEU A 364 -2.28 -22.13 -6.73
C LEU A 364 -1.58 -23.45 -6.41
N LYS A 365 -1.29 -23.70 -5.12
CA LYS A 365 -0.68 -24.96 -4.67
C LYS A 365 -1.51 -26.20 -5.05
N GLN A 366 -2.83 -26.14 -4.89
CA GLN A 366 -3.70 -27.24 -5.30
C GLN A 366 -3.69 -27.43 -6.82
N TRP A 367 -3.78 -26.34 -7.58
CA TRP A 367 -3.70 -26.38 -9.04
C TRP A 367 -2.41 -27.04 -9.53
N GLU A 368 -1.28 -26.71 -8.91
CA GLU A 368 0.02 -27.22 -9.33
C GLU A 368 0.19 -28.72 -9.03
N LEU A 369 -0.33 -29.18 -7.90
CA LEU A 369 -0.19 -30.57 -7.45
C LEU A 369 -1.25 -31.52 -8.06
N THR A 370 -2.48 -31.04 -8.25
CA THR A 370 -3.61 -31.89 -8.65
C THR A 370 -4.26 -31.47 -9.97
N GLY A 371 -3.79 -30.40 -10.60
CA GLY A 371 -4.32 -29.94 -11.88
C GLY A 371 -4.01 -30.92 -13.00
N GLN A 372 -4.97 -31.13 -13.90
CA GLN A 372 -4.78 -31.96 -15.10
C GLN A 372 -4.09 -31.14 -16.20
N HIS A 373 -2.84 -30.74 -15.99
CA HIS A 373 -2.06 -29.95 -16.93
C HIS A 373 -0.76 -30.66 -17.33
N ARG A 374 -0.12 -30.15 -18.38
CA ARG A 374 1.24 -30.53 -18.78
C ARG A 374 2.21 -29.49 -18.23
N ILE A 375 3.26 -29.93 -17.55
CA ILE A 375 4.33 -29.04 -17.07
C ILE A 375 5.26 -28.73 -18.23
N VAL A 376 5.59 -27.45 -18.42
CA VAL A 376 6.43 -26.98 -19.55
C VAL A 376 7.64 -26.22 -19.01
N PRO A 377 8.83 -26.37 -19.64
CA PRO A 377 9.97 -25.54 -19.29
C PRO A 377 9.62 -24.06 -19.49
N THR A 378 9.98 -23.24 -18.49
CA THR A 378 9.84 -21.79 -18.58
C THR A 378 11.10 -21.24 -19.25
N ARG A 379 10.99 -20.18 -20.07
CA ARG A 379 12.15 -19.57 -20.79
C ARG A 379 13.36 -19.25 -19.89
N THR A 380 13.13 -18.97 -18.60
CA THR A 380 14.19 -18.80 -17.61
C THR A 380 15.10 -20.01 -17.45
N ASN A 381 14.61 -21.23 -17.73
CA ASN A 381 15.40 -22.46 -17.66
C ASN A 381 16.24 -22.71 -18.92
N GLU A 382 15.91 -22.08 -20.05
CA GLU A 382 16.67 -22.22 -21.30
C GLU A 382 17.98 -21.44 -21.25
N LEU A 383 18.00 -20.30 -20.56
CA LEU A 383 19.19 -19.45 -20.41
C LEU A 383 20.28 -20.06 -19.52
N VAL A 384 19.93 -20.95 -18.59
CA VAL A 384 20.89 -21.61 -17.68
C VAL A 384 21.63 -22.75 -18.37
N LYS A 385 21.17 -23.23 -19.54
CA LYS A 385 21.84 -24.33 -20.28
C LYS A 385 23.00 -23.88 -21.19
N VAL A 386 23.27 -22.57 -21.30
CA VAL A 386 24.21 -22.02 -22.30
C VAL A 386 25.46 -21.37 -21.67
N GLY A 387 25.64 -21.50 -20.35
CA GLY A 387 26.87 -21.12 -19.64
C GLY A 387 27.35 -22.29 -18.79
#